data_AF-A0A2Z6DWW6-F1
#
_entry.id   AF-A0A2Z6DWW6-F1
#
_cell.length_a   1.000
_cell.length_b   1.000
_cell.length_c   1.000
_cell.angle_alpha   90.00
_cell.angle_beta   90.00
_cell.angle_gamma   90.00
#
_symmetry.space_group_name_H-M   'P 1'
#
loop_
_entity.id
_entity.type
_entity.pdbx_description
1 polymer ?
#
loop_
_entity_poly.entity_id
_entity_poly.type
_entity_poly.pdbx_seq_one_letter_code
_entity_poly.pdbx_strand_id
1 'polypeptide(L)'
;MEPQELSKTKRKARMHQLQAVGEALLALPVERLRWLALPRDLAQALAEARRLSGHFEAYRRQMQYVGRLLQPYELEPLQALVASLCPGGAVDAQCQREAERLAAEFLADESVVGELLSRFPEFDVPYWRQMRRAALKGLAAEPQDLLPRRRLVAALRHAIEATLVLTLPERSAVETDHDEETDDE
;
A
#
# COMPACT_ATOMS: atom_id res chain seq x y z
N MET A 1 -29.62 -26.18 -10.38
CA MET A 1 -28.98 -24.96 -9.85
C MET A 1 -28.21 -24.38 -11.02
N GLU A 2 -28.81 -23.45 -11.76
CA GLU A 2 -28.19 -22.93 -12.99
C GLU A 2 -27.02 -22.00 -12.64
N PRO A 3 -25.87 -22.12 -13.33
CA PRO A 3 -24.78 -21.16 -13.15
C PRO A 3 -25.27 -19.81 -13.69
N GLN A 4 -25.35 -18.80 -12.82
CA GLN A 4 -25.62 -17.43 -13.24
C GLN A 4 -24.43 -16.93 -14.07
N GLU A 5 -24.49 -17.13 -15.38
CA GLU A 5 -23.64 -16.43 -16.32
C GLU A 5 -23.82 -14.92 -16.10
N LEU A 6 -22.78 -14.27 -15.59
CA LEU A 6 -22.71 -12.82 -15.52
C LEU A 6 -22.97 -12.26 -16.92
N SER A 7 -24.14 -11.65 -17.13
CA SER A 7 -24.51 -10.92 -18.34
C SER A 7 -23.31 -10.14 -18.89
N LYS A 8 -23.13 -10.10 -20.23
CA LYS A 8 -22.03 -9.41 -20.92
C LYS A 8 -21.74 -8.01 -20.35
N THR A 9 -22.76 -7.32 -19.86
CA THR A 9 -22.66 -6.02 -19.16
C THR A 9 -21.91 -6.08 -17.82
N LYS A 10 -22.16 -7.10 -17.00
CA LYS A 10 -21.49 -7.31 -15.70
C LYS A 10 -20.02 -7.66 -15.86
N ARG A 11 -19.65 -8.48 -16.85
CA ARG A 11 -18.25 -8.79 -17.17
C ARG A 11 -17.47 -7.52 -17.55
N LYS A 12 -18.05 -6.66 -18.40
CA LYS A 12 -17.46 -5.35 -18.75
C LYS A 12 -17.31 -4.44 -17.53
N ALA A 13 -18.36 -4.32 -16.71
CA ALA A 13 -18.33 -3.50 -15.50
C ALA A 13 -17.23 -3.96 -14.52
N ARG A 14 -17.12 -5.28 -14.27
CA ARG A 14 -16.07 -5.84 -13.40
C ARG A 14 -14.68 -5.48 -13.92
N MET A 15 -14.46 -5.56 -15.23
CA MET A 15 -13.15 -5.24 -15.79
C MET A 15 -12.80 -3.76 -15.67
N HIS A 16 -13.77 -2.85 -15.80
CA HIS A 16 -13.56 -1.43 -15.49
C HIS A 16 -13.22 -1.20 -14.02
N GLN A 17 -13.87 -1.92 -13.09
CA GLN A 17 -13.57 -1.82 -11.66
C GLN A 17 -12.15 -2.32 -11.34
N LEU A 18 -11.70 -3.40 -11.99
CA LEU A 18 -10.33 -3.91 -11.83
C LEU A 18 -9.28 -2.94 -12.41
N GLN A 19 -9.56 -2.28 -13.52
CA GLN A 19 -8.69 -1.21 -14.03
C GLN A 19 -8.60 -0.04 -13.05
N ALA A 20 -9.72 0.39 -12.46
CA ALA A 20 -9.74 1.44 -11.45
C ALA A 20 -8.93 1.06 -10.19
N VAL A 21 -8.94 -0.22 -9.80
CA VAL A 21 -8.04 -0.73 -8.74
C VAL A 21 -6.58 -0.60 -9.16
N GLY A 22 -6.25 -0.96 -10.41
CA GLY A 22 -4.90 -0.78 -10.95
C GLY A 22 -4.43 0.69 -10.93
N GLU A 23 -5.31 1.62 -11.27
CA GLU A 23 -5.02 3.06 -11.19
C GLU A 23 -4.80 3.52 -9.75
N ALA A 24 -5.63 3.04 -8.81
CA ALA A 24 -5.47 3.34 -7.40
C ALA A 24 -4.14 2.79 -6.86
N LEU A 25 -3.72 1.59 -7.28
CA LEU A 25 -2.38 1.05 -6.98
C LEU A 25 -1.27 1.96 -7.53
N LEU A 26 -1.37 2.45 -8.76
CA LEU A 26 -0.35 3.34 -9.34
C LEU A 26 -0.24 4.69 -8.64
N ALA A 27 -1.36 5.19 -8.11
CA ALA A 27 -1.43 6.44 -7.37
C ALA A 27 -0.78 6.33 -5.97
N LEU A 28 -0.56 5.12 -5.45
CA LEU A 28 0.18 4.93 -4.21
C LEU A 28 1.67 5.31 -4.38
N PRO A 29 2.31 5.85 -3.33
CA PRO A 29 3.77 5.98 -3.27
C PRO A 29 4.44 4.62 -3.47
N VAL A 30 5.66 4.61 -4.05
CA VAL A 30 6.40 3.37 -4.34
C VAL A 30 6.62 2.56 -3.08
N GLU A 31 6.87 3.25 -1.98
CA GLU A 31 7.12 2.69 -0.67
C GLU A 31 5.90 1.91 -0.18
N ARG A 32 4.68 2.42 -0.40
CA ARG A 32 3.44 1.72 -0.02
C ARG A 32 3.16 0.51 -0.90
N LEU A 33 3.49 0.60 -2.19
CA LEU A 33 3.39 -0.54 -3.10
C LEU A 33 4.29 -1.69 -2.67
N ARG A 34 5.43 -1.42 -2.02
CA ARG A 34 6.33 -2.45 -1.50
C ARG A 34 5.77 -3.23 -0.31
N TRP A 35 4.82 -2.64 0.43
CA TRP A 35 4.14 -3.37 1.51
C TRP A 35 3.26 -4.47 0.94
N LEU A 36 2.78 -4.32 -0.29
CA LEU A 36 2.02 -5.36 -0.97
C LEU A 36 2.97 -6.42 -1.52
N ALA A 37 2.78 -7.67 -1.12
CA ALA A 37 3.42 -8.84 -1.71
C ALA A 37 2.82 -9.13 -3.10
N LEU A 38 3.07 -8.22 -4.06
CA LEU A 38 2.55 -8.30 -5.41
C LEU A 38 3.25 -9.43 -6.18
N PRO A 39 2.51 -10.22 -6.97
CA PRO A 39 3.10 -11.11 -7.96
C PRO A 39 4.02 -10.33 -8.90
N ARG A 40 5.12 -10.97 -9.29
CA ARG A 40 6.15 -10.37 -10.15
C ARG A 40 5.58 -9.69 -11.39
N ASP A 41 4.65 -10.34 -12.08
CA ASP A 41 4.09 -9.83 -13.33
C ASP A 41 3.24 -8.57 -13.10
N LEU A 42 2.47 -8.52 -12.01
CA LEU A 42 1.68 -7.35 -11.64
C LEU A 42 2.59 -6.17 -11.23
N ALA A 43 3.63 -6.44 -10.43
CA ALA A 43 4.60 -5.43 -10.05
C ALA A 43 5.33 -4.83 -11.27
N GLN A 44 5.73 -5.69 -12.22
CA GLN A 44 6.33 -5.25 -13.49
C GLN A 44 5.34 -4.45 -14.34
N ALA A 45 4.09 -4.90 -14.43
CA ALA A 45 3.08 -4.22 -15.21
C ALA A 45 2.79 -2.81 -14.69
N LEU A 46 2.73 -2.63 -13.37
CA LEU A 46 2.55 -1.32 -12.72
C LEU A 46 3.80 -0.42 -12.92
N ALA A 47 5.01 -0.97 -12.78
CA ALA A 47 6.23 -0.22 -13.02
C ALA A 47 6.30 0.31 -14.47
N GLU A 48 5.90 -0.51 -15.43
CA GLU A 48 5.85 -0.12 -16.84
C GLU A 48 4.74 0.91 -17.11
N ALA A 49 3.55 0.75 -16.51
CA ALA A 49 2.47 1.73 -16.64
C ALA A 49 2.92 3.13 -16.17
N ARG A 50 3.69 3.20 -15.07
CA ARG A 50 4.29 4.45 -14.59
C ARG A 50 5.21 5.10 -15.63
N ARG A 51 6.05 4.32 -16.32
CA ARG A 51 6.94 4.83 -17.39
C ARG A 51 6.15 5.31 -18.60
N LEU A 52 5.06 4.61 -18.94
CA LEU A 52 4.23 4.90 -20.10
C LEU A 52 3.22 6.03 -19.87
N SER A 53 3.17 6.64 -18.68
CA SER A 53 2.22 7.71 -18.33
C SER A 53 2.22 8.91 -19.29
N GLY A 54 3.32 9.16 -20.03
CA GLY A 54 3.42 10.18 -21.09
C GLY A 54 2.90 9.75 -22.47
N HIS A 55 2.51 8.49 -22.65
CA HIS A 55 2.11 7.90 -23.93
C HIS A 55 0.71 7.27 -23.82
N PHE A 56 -0.32 8.08 -24.10
CA PHE A 56 -1.72 7.72 -23.84
C PHE A 56 -2.16 6.32 -24.34
N GLU A 57 -1.85 5.97 -25.59
CA GLU A 57 -2.21 4.66 -26.16
C GLU A 57 -1.50 3.51 -25.46
N ALA A 58 -0.19 3.64 -25.24
CA ALA A 58 0.61 2.62 -24.57
C ALA A 58 0.20 2.45 -23.10
N TYR A 59 -0.02 3.56 -22.39
CA TYR A 59 -0.55 3.56 -21.02
C TYR A 59 -1.89 2.83 -20.93
N ARG A 60 -2.84 3.16 -21.82
CA ARG A 60 -4.16 2.53 -21.81
C ARG A 60 -4.09 1.02 -22.00
N ARG A 61 -3.29 0.54 -22.94
CA ARG A 61 -3.08 -0.91 -23.17
C ARG A 61 -2.43 -1.57 -21.97
N GLN A 62 -1.46 -0.90 -21.35
CA GLN A 62 -0.82 -1.40 -20.15
C GLN A 62 -1.80 -1.49 -18.98
N MET A 63 -2.69 -0.52 -18.81
CA MET A 63 -3.75 -0.56 -17.78
C MET A 63 -4.78 -1.66 -18.03
N GLN A 64 -5.11 -1.95 -19.29
CA GLN A 64 -5.94 -3.11 -19.64
C GLN A 64 -5.24 -4.42 -19.24
N TYR A 65 -3.93 -4.53 -19.48
CA TYR A 65 -3.15 -5.69 -19.05
C TYR A 65 -3.10 -5.81 -17.52
N VAL A 66 -2.91 -4.70 -16.79
CA VAL A 66 -3.02 -4.68 -15.32
C VAL A 66 -4.40 -5.19 -14.87
N GLY A 67 -5.49 -4.72 -15.49
CA GLY A 67 -6.84 -5.20 -15.19
C GLY A 67 -7.01 -6.71 -15.41
N ARG A 68 -6.41 -7.26 -16.47
CA ARG A 68 -6.38 -8.71 -16.72
C ARG A 68 -5.59 -9.47 -15.64
N LEU A 69 -4.45 -8.95 -15.19
CA LEU A 69 -3.66 -9.56 -14.11
C LEU A 69 -4.41 -9.56 -12.77
N LEU A 70 -5.32 -8.59 -12.56
CA LEU A 70 -6.16 -8.51 -11.37
C LEU A 70 -7.44 -9.36 -11.46
N GLN A 71 -7.81 -9.84 -12.66
CA GLN A 71 -9.01 -10.66 -12.88
C GLN A 71 -9.15 -11.87 -11.94
N PRO A 72 -8.06 -12.62 -11.63
CA PRO A 72 -8.16 -13.79 -10.76
C PRO A 72 -8.49 -13.44 -9.30
N TYR A 73 -8.40 -12.18 -8.89
CA TYR A 73 -8.63 -11.77 -7.50
C TYR A 73 -10.09 -11.41 -7.25
N GLU A 74 -10.55 -11.63 -6.02
CA GLU A 74 -11.84 -11.12 -5.60
C GLU A 74 -11.83 -9.60 -5.54
N LEU A 75 -12.81 -8.97 -6.19
CA LEU A 75 -12.83 -7.54 -6.42
C LEU A 75 -13.02 -6.76 -5.11
N GLU A 76 -13.99 -7.13 -4.30
CA GLU A 76 -14.36 -6.39 -3.09
C GLU A 76 -13.21 -6.40 -2.05
N PRO A 77 -12.57 -7.53 -1.72
CA PRO A 77 -11.41 -7.54 -0.84
C PRO A 77 -10.23 -6.74 -1.40
N LEU A 78 -10.02 -6.79 -2.72
CA LEU A 78 -8.94 -6.07 -3.37
C LEU A 78 -9.16 -4.55 -3.31
N GLN A 79 -10.39 -4.09 -3.57
CA GLN A 79 -10.77 -2.69 -3.41
C GLN A 79 -10.60 -2.22 -1.96
N ALA A 80 -11.04 -3.02 -0.99
CA ALA A 80 -10.90 -2.71 0.42
C ALA A 80 -9.43 -2.60 0.84
N LEU A 81 -8.57 -3.52 0.37
CA LEU A 81 -7.14 -3.49 0.64
C LEU A 81 -6.50 -2.20 0.11
N VAL A 82 -6.75 -1.85 -1.16
CA VAL A 82 -6.18 -0.63 -1.75
C VAL A 82 -6.72 0.63 -1.07
N ALA A 83 -8.01 0.69 -0.78
CA ALA A 83 -8.62 1.81 -0.05
C ALA A 83 -8.02 1.97 1.36
N SER A 84 -7.70 0.88 2.04
CA SER A 84 -7.08 0.92 3.37
C SER A 84 -5.67 1.54 3.36
N LEU A 85 -4.97 1.47 2.22
CA LEU A 85 -3.63 1.98 1.99
C LEU A 85 -3.60 3.42 1.47
N CYS A 86 -4.72 3.94 0.97
CA CYS A 86 -4.82 5.34 0.57
C CYS A 86 -4.68 6.28 1.79
N PRO A 87 -4.32 7.56 1.58
CA PRO A 87 -4.31 8.56 2.66
C PRO A 87 -5.67 8.61 3.39
N GLY A 88 -5.66 8.50 4.71
CA GLY A 88 -6.87 8.43 5.53
C GLY A 88 -7.55 7.05 5.59
N GLY A 89 -7.01 6.05 4.88
CA GLY A 89 -7.45 4.66 4.95
C GLY A 89 -7.14 4.01 6.32
N ALA A 90 -7.72 2.84 6.56
CA ALA A 90 -7.61 2.16 7.86
C ALA A 90 -6.16 1.83 8.24
N VAL A 91 -5.36 1.30 7.30
CA VAL A 91 -3.94 0.97 7.53
C VAL A 91 -3.11 2.24 7.71
N ASP A 92 -3.36 3.26 6.89
CA ASP A 92 -2.70 4.56 7.00
C ASP A 92 -2.93 5.21 8.38
N ALA A 93 -4.18 5.24 8.83
CA ALA A 93 -4.57 5.76 10.12
C ALA A 93 -4.02 4.93 11.29
N GLN A 94 -3.94 3.61 11.14
CA GLN A 94 -3.34 2.73 12.14
C GLN A 94 -1.84 2.99 12.29
N CYS A 95 -1.09 3.10 11.19
CA CYS A 95 0.34 3.41 11.22
C CYS A 95 0.59 4.77 11.89
N GLN A 96 -0.26 5.76 11.59
CA GLN A 96 -0.18 7.08 12.21
C GLN A 96 -0.41 7.01 13.73
N ARG A 97 -1.49 6.36 14.18
CA ARG A 97 -1.79 6.23 15.62
C ARG A 97 -0.69 5.49 16.38
N GLU A 98 -0.17 4.41 15.81
CA GLU A 98 0.91 3.65 16.43
C GLU A 98 2.19 4.46 16.53
N ALA A 99 2.54 5.22 15.48
CA ALA A 99 3.71 6.11 15.51
C ALA A 99 3.57 7.20 16.59
N GLU A 100 2.36 7.75 16.76
CA GLU A 100 2.08 8.74 17.81
C GLU A 100 2.20 8.15 19.21
N ARG A 101 1.69 6.93 19.41
CA ARG A 101 1.81 6.19 20.68
C ARG A 101 3.28 5.96 21.04
N LEU A 102 4.06 5.37 20.12
CA LEU A 102 5.49 5.10 20.33
C LEU A 102 6.28 6.39 20.56
N ALA A 103 5.95 7.48 19.86
CA ALA A 103 6.60 8.77 20.08
C ALA A 103 6.34 9.30 21.49
N ALA A 104 5.10 9.18 22.00
CA ALA A 104 4.77 9.62 23.34
C ALA A 104 5.53 8.80 24.40
N GLU A 105 5.58 7.48 24.25
CA GLU A 105 6.32 6.56 25.13
C GLU A 105 7.83 6.88 25.12
N PHE A 106 8.43 7.04 23.94
CA PHE A 106 9.86 7.29 23.80
C PHE A 106 10.29 8.69 24.29
N LEU A 107 9.42 9.68 24.18
CA LEU A 107 9.68 11.00 24.77
C LEU A 107 9.67 10.92 26.30
N ALA A 108 8.73 10.17 26.87
CA ALA A 108 8.60 10.00 28.32
C ALA A 108 9.76 9.18 28.93
N ASP A 109 10.18 8.10 28.26
CA ASP A 109 11.25 7.23 28.75
C ASP A 109 12.22 6.85 27.60
N GLU A 110 13.52 7.11 27.79
CA GLU A 110 14.54 6.71 26.81
C GLU A 110 14.83 5.20 26.84
N SER A 111 14.55 4.52 27.96
CA SER A 111 14.88 3.11 28.15
C SER A 111 14.21 2.19 27.12
N VAL A 112 13.06 2.61 26.57
CA VAL A 112 12.30 1.89 25.54
C VAL A 112 13.02 1.83 24.18
N VAL A 113 14.14 2.56 23.99
CA VAL A 113 14.90 2.51 22.73
C VAL A 113 15.36 1.10 22.36
N GLY A 114 15.64 0.25 23.35
CA GLY A 114 16.02 -1.14 23.11
C GLY A 114 14.91 -1.97 22.46
N GLU A 115 13.66 -1.75 22.87
CA GLU A 115 12.48 -2.38 22.27
C GLU A 115 12.27 -1.88 20.84
N LEU A 116 12.39 -0.57 20.61
CA LEU A 116 12.28 0.03 19.28
C LEU A 116 13.31 -0.55 18.31
N LEU A 117 14.55 -0.76 18.75
CA LEU A 117 15.61 -1.34 17.91
C LEU A 117 15.40 -2.83 17.62
N SER A 118 14.82 -3.55 18.57
CA SER A 118 14.45 -4.96 18.36
C SER A 118 13.34 -5.09 17.32
N ARG A 119 12.41 -4.13 17.31
CA ARG A 119 11.30 -4.07 16.35
C ARG A 119 11.71 -3.49 14.98
N PHE A 120 12.63 -2.53 14.97
CA PHE A 120 13.05 -1.76 13.80
C PHE A 120 14.58 -1.78 13.64
N PRO A 121 15.17 -2.91 13.21
CA PRO A 121 16.63 -3.12 13.22
C PRO A 121 17.39 -2.28 12.19
N GLU A 122 16.69 -1.64 11.25
CA GLU A 122 17.27 -0.80 10.20
C GLU A 122 17.76 0.57 10.70
N PHE A 123 17.35 0.97 11.90
CA PHE A 123 17.77 2.21 12.55
C PHE A 123 18.68 1.94 13.74
N ASP A 124 19.61 2.86 14.03
CA ASP A 124 20.55 2.72 15.13
C ASP A 124 20.16 3.57 16.38
N VAL A 125 20.80 3.26 17.51
CA VAL A 125 20.59 3.99 18.79
C VAL A 125 20.93 5.48 18.66
N PRO A 126 22.08 5.89 18.05
CA PRO A 126 22.42 7.28 17.88
C PRO A 126 21.35 8.10 17.16
N TYR A 127 20.77 7.58 16.08
CA TYR A 127 19.72 8.23 15.32
C TYR A 127 18.48 8.51 16.16
N TRP A 128 17.94 7.49 16.85
CA TRP A 128 16.75 7.65 17.68
C TRP A 128 16.97 8.61 18.85
N ARG A 129 18.14 8.54 19.51
CA ARG A 129 18.50 9.50 20.56
C ARG A 129 18.61 10.93 20.05
N GLN A 130 19.11 11.13 18.83
CA GLN A 130 19.13 12.45 18.21
C GLN A 130 17.72 12.99 17.97
N MET A 131 16.83 12.17 17.39
CA MET A 131 15.43 12.56 17.15
C MET A 131 14.68 12.90 18.44
N ARG A 132 14.85 12.08 19.48
CA ARG A 132 14.27 12.33 20.82
C ARG A 132 14.76 13.65 21.41
N ARG A 133 16.07 13.88 21.43
CA ARG A 133 16.65 15.12 21.98
C ARG A 133 16.17 16.35 21.23
N ALA A 134 16.08 16.28 19.89
CA ALA A 134 15.55 17.38 19.09
C ALA A 134 14.08 17.67 19.42
N ALA A 135 13.26 16.62 19.57
CA ALA A 135 11.86 16.74 19.96
C ALA A 135 11.67 17.35 21.35
N LEU A 136 12.42 16.88 22.36
CA LEU A 136 12.38 17.43 23.71
C LEU A 136 12.86 18.89 23.76
N LYS A 137 13.93 19.21 23.02
CA LYS A 137 14.44 20.58 22.91
C LYS A 137 13.41 21.52 22.29
N GLY A 138 12.72 21.10 21.22
CA GLY A 138 11.65 21.87 20.60
C GLY A 138 10.52 22.18 21.59
N LEU A 139 10.02 21.14 22.26
CA LEU A 139 8.94 21.28 23.27
C LEU A 139 9.33 22.18 24.45
N ALA A 140 10.60 22.20 24.85
CA ALA A 140 11.10 23.02 25.95
C ALA A 140 11.38 24.48 25.55
N ALA A 141 11.83 24.73 24.31
CA ALA A 141 12.16 26.07 23.83
C ALA A 141 10.92 26.86 23.44
N GLU A 142 10.05 26.25 22.64
CA GLU A 142 8.79 26.83 22.19
C GLU A 142 7.74 25.72 22.14
N PRO A 143 6.81 25.63 23.11
CA PRO A 143 5.82 24.54 23.15
C PRO A 143 4.94 24.40 21.90
N GLN A 144 4.86 25.47 21.09
CA GLN A 144 4.17 25.51 19.80
C GLN A 144 5.02 24.98 18.62
N ASP A 145 6.35 24.87 18.76
CA ASP A 145 7.22 24.25 17.76
C ASP A 145 7.11 22.72 17.83
N LEU A 146 6.09 22.21 17.15
CA LEU A 146 5.84 20.78 17.03
C LEU A 146 6.64 20.14 15.89
N LEU A 147 7.43 20.91 15.11
CA LEU A 147 8.13 20.35 13.95
C LEU A 147 9.12 19.24 14.34
N PRO A 148 9.98 19.40 15.36
CA PRO A 148 10.87 18.33 15.82
C PRO A 148 10.10 17.07 16.26
N ARG A 149 8.98 17.23 16.97
CA ARG A 149 8.12 16.10 17.37
C ARG A 149 7.49 15.43 16.14
N ARG A 150 6.98 16.20 15.18
CA ARG A 150 6.40 15.66 13.93
C ARG A 150 7.43 14.87 13.13
N ARG A 151 8.69 15.29 13.13
CA ARG A 151 9.80 14.53 12.50
C ARG A 151 10.05 13.20 13.21
N LEU A 152 10.04 13.16 14.54
CA LEU A 152 10.12 11.91 15.29
C LEU A 152 8.96 10.96 14.96
N VAL A 153 7.72 11.46 14.97
CA VAL A 153 6.53 10.67 14.59
C VAL A 153 6.65 10.16 13.16
N ALA A 154 7.09 11.00 12.21
CA ALA A 154 7.28 10.59 10.82
C ALA A 154 8.36 9.50 10.67
N ALA A 155 9.46 9.59 11.42
CA ALA A 155 10.50 8.56 11.43
C ALA A 155 9.98 7.23 12.00
N LEU A 156 9.25 7.26 13.11
CA LEU A 156 8.63 6.06 13.69
C LEU A 156 7.58 5.46 12.76
N ARG A 157 6.76 6.29 12.10
CA ARG A 157 5.80 5.85 11.09
C ARG A 157 6.51 5.15 9.93
N HIS A 158 7.61 5.72 9.43
CA HIS A 158 8.40 5.09 8.37
C HIS A 158 8.96 3.72 8.80
N ALA A 159 9.45 3.59 10.04
CA ALA A 159 9.93 2.33 10.59
C ALA A 159 8.81 1.27 10.71
N ILE A 160 7.63 1.66 11.20
CA ILE A 160 6.45 0.79 11.24
C ILE A 160 6.11 0.29 9.84
N GLU A 161 6.06 1.21 8.89
CA GLU A 161 5.73 0.95 7.50
C GLU A 161 6.75 0.02 6.83
N ALA A 162 8.05 0.16 7.10
CA ALA A 162 9.09 -0.71 6.54
C ALA A 162 8.94 -2.18 6.97
N THR A 163 8.35 -2.44 8.13
CA THR A 163 8.06 -3.79 8.63
C THR A 163 6.73 -4.37 8.11
N LEU A 164 5.91 -3.56 7.45
CA LEU A 164 4.58 -3.97 7.01
C LEU A 164 4.68 -4.84 5.74
N VAL A 165 4.12 -6.04 5.82
CA VAL A 165 3.91 -6.92 4.67
C VAL A 165 2.44 -7.33 4.63
N LEU A 166 1.76 -6.93 3.57
CA LEU A 166 0.37 -7.22 3.28
C LEU A 166 0.30 -8.12 2.04
N THR A 167 -0.53 -9.15 2.10
CA THR A 167 -0.79 -10.03 0.96
C THR A 167 -1.99 -9.55 0.17
N LEU A 168 -1.96 -9.75 -1.15
CA LEU A 168 -3.18 -9.66 -1.94
C LEU A 168 -4.20 -10.69 -1.44
N PRO A 169 -5.52 -10.41 -1.58
CA PRO A 169 -6.55 -11.37 -1.24
C PRO A 169 -6.42 -12.66 -2.06
N GLU A 170 -7.07 -13.72 -1.61
CA GLU A 170 -7.07 -14.98 -2.34
C GLU A 170 -7.62 -14.81 -3.75
N ARG A 171 -7.08 -15.63 -4.66
CA ARG A 171 -7.63 -15.73 -6.01
C ARG A 171 -8.99 -16.40 -5.90
N SER A 172 -9.97 -15.84 -6.59
CA SER A 172 -11.28 -16.45 -6.82
C SER A 172 -11.08 -17.85 -7.37
N ALA A 173 -11.72 -18.85 -6.77
CA ALA A 173 -11.69 -20.24 -7.25
C ALA A 173 -12.48 -20.45 -8.56
N VAL A 174 -12.91 -19.37 -9.22
CA VAL A 174 -13.65 -19.44 -10.48
C VAL A 174 -12.69 -19.93 -11.56
N GLU A 175 -12.94 -21.19 -11.96
CA GLU A 175 -12.33 -21.87 -13.08
C GLU A 175 -12.25 -20.93 -14.28
N THR A 176 -11.03 -20.77 -14.80
CA THR A 176 -10.79 -20.17 -16.10
C THR A 176 -11.46 -21.07 -17.14
N ASP A 177 -12.73 -20.82 -17.46
CA ASP A 177 -13.28 -21.29 -18.73
C ASP A 177 -12.47 -20.58 -19.81
N HIS A 178 -11.60 -21.39 -20.42
CA HIS A 178 -10.97 -21.08 -21.68
C HIS A 178 -12.12 -20.97 -22.68
N ASP A 179 -12.54 -19.75 -23.01
CA ASP A 179 -13.17 -19.49 -24.31
C ASP A 179 -12.06 -19.66 -25.37
N GLU A 180 -11.63 -20.90 -25.60
CA GLU A 180 -11.17 -21.36 -26.91
C GLU A 180 -12.42 -21.36 -27.80
N GLU A 181 -12.81 -20.16 -28.23
CA GLU A 181 -13.65 -20.02 -29.41
C GLU A 181 -12.73 -20.31 -30.61
N THR A 182 -12.44 -21.59 -30.82
CA THR A 182 -12.26 -22.12 -32.17
C THR A 182 -13.57 -21.85 -32.89
N ASP A 183 -13.56 -20.86 -33.78
CA ASP A 183 -14.41 -20.92 -34.96
C ASP A 183 -13.47 -21.03 -36.16
N ASP A 184 -13.48 -22.24 -36.71
CA ASP A 184 -12.96 -22.64 -38.00
C ASP A 184 -13.75 -21.95 -39.14
N GLU A 185 -13.09 -21.88 -40.31
CA GLU A 185 -13.55 -21.50 -41.67
C GLU A 185 -13.40 -20.04 -42.13
#